data_AF-A0A926H289-F1
#
_entry.id   AF-A0A926H289-F1
#
_cell.length_a   1.000
_cell.length_b   1.000
_cell.length_c   1.000
_cell.angle_alpha   90.00
_cell.angle_beta   90.00
_cell.angle_gamma   90.00
#
_symmetry.space_group_name_H-M   'P 1'
#
loop_
_entity.id
_entity.type
_entity.pdbx_description
1 polymer ?
#
loop_
_entity_poly.entity_id
_entity_poly.type
_entity_poly.pdbx_seq_one_letter_code
_entity_poly.pdbx_strand_id
1 'polypeptide(L)'
;MRLLLLVIATTLSTFAQSGWEWQNPLPVGSTLHGVDIIDSATITAVGQDGVIVRSSDGGATWVRQQSGTDATLRAVSFVDANNGWA
;
A
#
# COMPACT_ATOMS: atom_id res chain seq x y z
N MET A 1 -6.07 0.09 48.63
CA MET A 1 -5.94 0.83 47.36
C MET A 1 -5.64 -0.18 46.27
N ARG A 2 -6.60 -0.51 45.41
CA ARG A 2 -6.44 -1.52 44.33
C ARG A 2 -6.16 -0.78 43.03
N LEU A 3 -4.98 -1.00 42.46
CA LEU A 3 -4.52 -0.44 41.19
C LEU A 3 -5.21 -1.20 40.05
N LEU A 4 -6.00 -0.52 39.22
CA LEU A 4 -6.53 -1.09 37.98
C LEU A 4 -5.53 -0.83 36.86
N LEU A 5 -5.03 -1.88 36.21
CA LEU A 5 -4.27 -1.76 34.96
C LEU A 5 -5.28 -1.79 33.80
N LEU A 6 -5.39 -0.69 33.06
CA LEU A 6 -6.16 -0.64 31.82
C LEU A 6 -5.25 -1.15 30.68
N VAL A 7 -5.41 -2.41 30.30
CA VAL A 7 -4.79 -2.93 29.08
C VAL A 7 -5.64 -2.45 27.91
N ILE A 8 -5.20 -1.42 27.21
CA ILE A 8 -5.77 -1.05 25.91
C ILE A 8 -5.26 -2.11 24.92
N ALA A 9 -6.08 -3.12 24.68
CA ALA A 9 -5.84 -4.10 23.63
C ALA A 9 -6.05 -3.40 22.29
N THR A 10 -4.97 -2.92 21.66
CA THR A 10 -5.00 -2.62 20.24
C THR A 10 -5.10 -3.94 19.50
N THR A 11 -6.29 -4.28 19.02
CA THR A 11 -6.47 -5.46 18.17
C THR A 11 -5.82 -5.16 16.82
N LEU A 12 -4.58 -5.59 16.64
CA LEU A 12 -4.02 -5.81 15.32
C LEU A 12 -4.74 -7.05 14.75
N SER A 13 -5.77 -6.80 13.96
CA SER A 13 -6.46 -7.82 13.19
C SER A 13 -5.46 -8.42 12.18
N THR A 14 -4.73 -9.46 12.59
CA THR A 14 -3.90 -10.28 11.69
C THR A 14 -4.74 -11.44 11.17
N PHE A 15 -5.79 -11.11 10.41
CA PHE A 15 -6.44 -12.12 9.60
C PHE A 15 -5.59 -12.28 8.34
N ALA A 16 -5.00 -13.47 8.13
CA ALA A 16 -4.90 -13.94 6.76
C ALA A 16 -6.34 -13.93 6.24
N GLN A 17 -6.63 -13.03 5.30
CA GLN A 17 -8.01 -12.69 4.93
C GLN A 17 -8.81 -13.97 4.65
N SER A 18 -10.03 -14.04 5.19
CA SER A 18 -10.97 -15.13 5.00
C SER A 18 -11.52 -15.07 3.56
N GLY A 19 -10.70 -15.44 2.58
CA GLY A 19 -11.02 -15.36 1.16
C GLY A 19 -10.53 -14.08 0.49
N TRP A 20 -10.74 -14.01 -0.83
CA TRP A 20 -10.39 -12.83 -1.63
C TRP A 20 -11.33 -11.68 -1.31
N GLU A 21 -10.84 -10.70 -0.56
CA GLU A 21 -11.53 -9.42 -0.39
C GLU A 21 -11.00 -8.43 -1.41
N TRP A 22 -11.91 -7.83 -2.19
CA TRP A 22 -11.54 -6.75 -3.10
C TRP A 22 -11.06 -5.55 -2.29
N GLN A 23 -9.76 -5.25 -2.35
CA GLN A 23 -9.16 -4.05 -1.74
C GLN A 23 -9.03 -2.87 -2.73
N ASN A 24 -9.69 -2.93 -3.89
CA ASN A 24 -9.46 -2.06 -5.06
C ASN A 24 -9.38 -0.58 -4.69
N PRO A 25 -8.29 0.09 -5.08
CA PRO A 25 -7.40 0.74 -4.14
C PRO A 25 -8.09 1.96 -3.56
N LEU A 26 -8.40 1.96 -2.27
CA LEU A 26 -8.38 3.24 -1.56
C LEU A 26 -6.90 3.64 -1.51
N PRO A 27 -6.50 4.83 -2.00
CA PRO A 27 -7.35 6.02 -2.19
C PRO A 27 -7.72 6.38 -3.65
N VAL A 28 -7.53 5.52 -4.67
CA VAL A 28 -7.68 5.85 -6.10
C VAL A 28 -8.62 4.91 -6.87
N GLY A 29 -9.52 5.48 -7.69
CA GLY A 29 -10.44 4.70 -8.53
C GLY A 29 -9.91 4.30 -9.92
N SER A 30 -8.63 4.58 -10.22
CA SER A 30 -8.05 4.38 -11.55
C SER A 30 -7.50 2.97 -11.75
N THR A 31 -7.34 2.55 -13.01
CA THR A 31 -6.75 1.25 -13.33
C THR A 31 -5.26 1.26 -13.01
N LEU A 32 -4.81 0.29 -12.20
CA LEU A 32 -3.39 0.02 -11.97
C LEU A 32 -2.84 -0.94 -13.04
N HIS A 33 -1.61 -0.71 -13.46
CA HIS A 33 -0.94 -1.45 -14.52
C HIS A 33 0.31 -2.21 -14.06
N GLY A 34 0.96 -1.74 -12.99
CA GLY A 34 2.16 -2.37 -12.44
C GLY A 34 2.17 -2.32 -10.92
N VAL A 35 2.79 -3.32 -10.31
CA VAL A 35 3.06 -3.36 -8.88
C VAL A 35 4.43 -3.99 -8.66
N ASP A 36 5.17 -3.47 -7.69
CA ASP A 36 6.40 -4.07 -7.22
C ASP A 36 6.42 -4.16 -5.69
N ILE A 37 6.91 -5.30 -5.21
CA ILE A 37 7.02 -5.62 -3.78
C ILE A 37 8.49 -5.46 -3.42
N ILE A 38 8.80 -4.41 -2.68
CA ILE A 38 10.18 -4.05 -2.35
C ILE A 38 10.66 -4.87 -1.15
N ASP A 39 9.78 -5.04 -0.15
CA ASP A 39 9.98 -5.93 1.00
C ASP A 39 8.62 -6.40 1.54
N SER A 40 8.60 -7.08 2.69
CA SER A 40 7.37 -7.63 3.29
C SER A 40 6.31 -6.58 3.66
N ALA A 41 6.71 -5.32 3.85
CA ALA A 41 5.84 -4.22 4.24
C ALA A 41 5.65 -3.20 3.11
N THR A 42 6.64 -3.04 2.25
CA THR A 42 6.73 -1.94 1.30
C THR A 42 6.34 -2.39 -0.11
N ILE A 43 5.24 -1.84 -0.63
CA ILE A 43 4.70 -2.18 -1.96
C ILE A 43 4.37 -0.89 -2.70
N THR A 44 4.71 -0.80 -3.98
CA THR A 44 4.33 0.34 -4.83
C THR A 44 3.55 -0.15 -6.04
N ALA A 45 2.42 0.50 -6.34
CA ALA A 45 1.66 0.25 -7.56
C ALA A 45 1.45 1.54 -8.37
N VAL A 46 1.40 1.39 -9.68
CA VAL A 46 1.29 2.50 -10.64
C VAL A 46 0.21 2.24 -11.69
N GLY A 47 -0.33 3.30 -12.30
CA GLY A 47 -1.43 3.15 -13.24
C GLY A 47 -1.76 4.36 -14.10
N GLN A 48 -3.03 4.44 -14.50
CA GLN A 48 -3.59 5.54 -15.27
C GLN A 48 -3.47 6.88 -14.53
N ASP A 49 -3.47 7.97 -15.30
CA ASP A 49 -3.43 9.36 -14.80
C ASP A 49 -2.25 9.64 -13.86
N GLY A 50 -1.10 9.02 -14.14
CA GLY A 50 0.11 9.17 -13.34
C GLY A 50 -0.02 8.68 -11.90
N VAL A 51 -0.98 7.80 -11.61
CA VAL A 51 -1.19 7.31 -10.25
C VAL A 51 0.01 6.50 -9.79
N ILE A 52 0.50 6.86 -8.60
CA ILE A 52 1.43 6.08 -7.79
C ILE A 52 0.80 5.94 -6.41
N VAL A 53 0.66 4.73 -5.92
CA VAL A 53 0.24 4.43 -4.54
C VAL A 53 1.27 3.54 -3.88
N ARG A 54 1.51 3.76 -2.60
CA ARG A 54 2.49 3.02 -1.82
C ARG A 54 1.89 2.54 -0.50
N SER A 55 2.14 1.28 -0.18
CA SER A 55 1.87 0.70 1.13
C SER A 55 3.18 0.55 1.91
N SER A 56 3.09 0.69 3.22
CA SER A 56 4.17 0.43 4.18
C SER A 56 3.76 -0.59 5.25
N ASP A 57 2.68 -1.33 5.01
CA ASP A 57 2.07 -2.30 5.92
C ASP A 57 1.61 -3.58 5.19
N GLY A 58 2.31 -3.95 4.12
CA GLY A 58 2.09 -5.21 3.39
C GLY A 58 0.83 -5.20 2.53
N GLY A 59 0.36 -4.01 2.14
CA GLY A 59 -0.83 -3.82 1.29
C GLY A 59 -2.12 -3.59 2.07
N ALA A 60 -2.08 -3.54 3.41
CA ALA A 60 -3.28 -3.31 4.22
C ALA A 60 -3.83 -1.88 4.07
N THR A 61 -2.95 -0.89 3.95
CA THR A 61 -3.29 0.50 3.63
C THR A 61 -2.37 1.06 2.55
N TRP A 62 -2.87 2.04 1.78
CA TRP A 62 -2.16 2.65 0.67
C TRP A 62 -2.22 4.18 0.75
N VAL A 63 -1.13 4.83 0.39
CA VAL A 63 -0.99 6.30 0.37
C VAL A 63 -0.55 6.74 -1.02
N ARG A 64 -1.27 7.71 -1.60
CA ARG A 64 -0.93 8.29 -2.91
C ARG A 64 0.40 9.06 -2.83
N GLN A 65 1.26 8.86 -3.82
CA GLN A 65 2.51 9.59 -4.01
C GLN A 65 2.38 10.55 -5.19
N GLN A 66 3.15 11.65 -5.18
CA GLN A 66 3.20 12.59 -6.29
C GLN A 66 4.10 12.04 -7.40
N SER A 67 3.57 11.87 -8.60
CA SER A 67 4.32 11.43 -9.78
C SER A 67 4.97 12.58 -10.55
N GLY A 68 4.39 13.79 -10.48
CA GLY A 68 4.78 14.93 -11.30
C GLY A 68 4.32 14.86 -12.76
N THR A 69 3.46 13.90 -13.11
CA THR A 69 2.90 13.72 -14.45
C THR A 69 1.51 13.10 -14.39
N ASP A 70 0.68 13.39 -15.39
CA ASP A 70 -0.62 12.71 -15.58
C ASP A 70 -0.52 11.58 -16.62
N ALA A 71 0.68 11.31 -17.15
CA ALA A 71 0.89 10.24 -18.11
C ALA A 71 0.63 8.86 -17.47
N THR A 72 0.08 7.92 -18.25
CA THR A 72 -0.12 6.54 -17.78
C THR A 72 1.21 5.86 -17.52
N LEU A 73 1.40 5.41 -16.28
CA LEU A 73 2.55 4.60 -15.86
C LEU A 73 2.21 3.13 -16.08
N ARG A 74 3.06 2.41 -16.83
CA ARG A 74 2.74 1.05 -17.32
C ARG A 74 3.35 -0.07 -16.50
N ALA A 75 4.46 0.20 -15.83
CA ALA A 75 5.19 -0.75 -15.03
C ALA A 75 5.91 0.01 -13.91
N VAL A 76 6.33 -0.69 -12.87
CA VAL A 76 7.18 -0.14 -11.82
C VAL A 76 8.17 -1.19 -11.38
N SER A 77 9.40 -0.78 -11.06
CA SER A 77 10.43 -1.66 -10.50
C SER A 77 11.37 -0.87 -9.59
N PHE A 78 11.70 -1.45 -8.45
CA PHE A 78 12.62 -0.93 -7.46
C PHE A 78 13.85 -1.83 -7.32
N VAL A 79 14.98 -1.21 -7.02
CA VAL A 79 16.22 -1.90 -6.62
C VAL A 79 16.42 -1.91 -5.12
N ASP A 80 15.80 -0.97 -4.41
CA ASP A 80 15.72 -0.89 -2.95
C ASP A 80 14.51 -0.04 -2.52
N ALA A 81 14.35 0.19 -1.21
CA ALA A 81 13.25 0.98 -0.64
C ALA A 81 13.08 2.39 -1.23
N ASN A 82 14.15 3.01 -1.72
CA ASN A 82 14.17 4.42 -2.08
C ASN A 82 14.50 4.67 -3.57
N ASN A 83 14.92 3.65 -4.32
CA ASN A 83 15.36 3.78 -5.70
C ASN A 83 14.57 2.85 -6.64
N GLY A 84 13.90 3.42 -7.64
CA GLY A 84 13.11 2.69 -8.64
C GLY A 84 12.66 3.56 -9.83
N TRP A 85 11.97 2.93 -10.79
CA TRP A 85 11.48 3.54 -12.04
C TRP A 85 10.04 3.13 -12.36
N ALA A 86 9.31 4.00 -13.05
CA ALA A 86 7.94 3.79 -13.53
C ALA A 86 7.67 4.47 -14.89
#